data_AF-X0TDZ2-F1
#
_entry.id   AF-X0TDZ2-F1
#
_cell.length_a   1.000
_cell.length_b   1.000
_cell.length_c   1.000
_cell.angle_alpha   90.00
_cell.angle_beta   90.00
_cell.angle_gamma   90.00
#
_symmetry.space_group_name_H-M   'P 1'
#
loop_
_entity.id
_entity.type
_entity.pdbx_description
1 polymer ?
#
loop_
_entity_poly.entity_id
_entity_poly.type
_entity_poly.pdbx_seq_one_letter_code
_entity_poly.pdbx_strand_id
1 'polypeptide(L)'
;MSDVTTPRIELTLWFDRWQKVRDVIEGSEAVKNAGARYLPVLNPTDISAENIARNQQYIFRAYWFGATSRTLEGMIGIAFNKEPQIEIPSSMDILLTDVDGAG
;
A
#
# COMPACT_ATOMS: atom_id res chain seq x y z
N MET A 1 29.79 6.39 -3.48
CA MET A 1 28.44 6.84 -3.85
C MET A 1 27.77 5.66 -4.54
N SER A 2 27.00 4.86 -3.80
CA SER A 2 26.34 3.68 -4.35
C SER A 2 25.21 4.13 -5.27
N ASP A 3 25.32 3.79 -6.54
CA ASP A 3 24.34 4.10 -7.57
C ASP A 3 23.01 3.39 -7.28
N VAL A 4 21.97 4.14 -6.89
CA VAL A 4 20.63 3.62 -6.51
C VAL A 4 19.74 3.44 -7.74
N THR A 5 20.31 3.56 -8.95
CA THR A 5 19.54 3.69 -10.20
C THR A 5 18.94 2.36 -10.68
N THR A 6 19.43 1.21 -10.20
CA THR A 6 18.89 -0.11 -10.58
C THR A 6 17.99 -0.68 -9.48
N PRO A 7 16.68 -0.85 -9.72
CA PRO A 7 15.82 -1.53 -8.76
C PRO A 7 16.23 -2.99 -8.64
N ARG A 8 16.28 -3.51 -7.41
CA ARG A 8 16.50 -4.95 -7.17
C ARG A 8 15.38 -5.75 -7.82
N ILE A 9 15.71 -6.90 -8.38
CA ILE A 9 14.76 -7.76 -9.10
C ILE A 9 13.54 -8.12 -8.24
N GLU A 10 13.75 -8.33 -6.93
CA GLU A 10 12.64 -8.63 -6.01
C GLU A 10 11.64 -7.48 -5.96
N LEU A 11 12.11 -6.23 -5.93
CA LEU A 11 11.25 -5.05 -5.85
C LEU A 11 10.35 -4.96 -7.10
N THR A 12 10.90 -5.22 -8.28
CA THR A 12 10.14 -5.22 -9.53
C THR A 12 9.08 -6.32 -9.55
N LEU A 13 9.41 -7.52 -9.06
CA LEU A 13 8.46 -8.64 -9.00
C LEU A 13 7.27 -8.38 -8.07
N TRP A 14 7.48 -7.66 -6.97
CA TRP A 14 6.45 -7.45 -5.93
C TRP A 14 5.76 -6.09 -6.01
N PHE A 15 6.25 -5.17 -6.84
CA PHE A 15 5.78 -3.79 -6.90
C PHE A 15 4.26 -3.68 -7.08
N ASP A 16 3.69 -4.37 -8.07
CA ASP A 16 2.25 -4.31 -8.36
C ASP A 16 1.40 -4.83 -7.20
N ARG A 17 1.91 -5.83 -6.48
CA ARG A 17 1.25 -6.36 -5.29
C ARG A 17 1.25 -5.33 -4.17
N TRP A 18 2.38 -4.68 -3.91
CA TRP A 18 2.46 -3.63 -2.89
C TRP A 18 1.62 -2.41 -3.26
N GLN A 19 1.60 -2.02 -4.53
CA GLN A 19 0.75 -0.92 -4.99
C GLN A 19 -0.73 -1.21 -4.75
N LYS A 20 -1.17 -2.42 -5.11
CA LYS A 20 -2.55 -2.87 -4.83
C LYS A 20 -2.89 -2.82 -3.35
N VAL A 21 -1.99 -3.31 -2.49
CA VAL A 21 -2.22 -3.28 -1.04
C VAL A 21 -2.34 -1.83 -0.55
N ARG A 22 -1.47 -0.92 -1.01
CA ARG A 22 -1.54 0.50 -0.66
C ARG A 22 -2.85 1.15 -1.09
N ASP A 23 -3.26 0.99 -2.34
CA ASP A 23 -4.49 1.60 -2.86
C ASP A 23 -5.74 1.07 -2.12
N VAL A 24 -5.75 -0.22 -1.79
CA VAL A 24 -6.84 -0.88 -1.05
C VAL A 24 -6.87 -0.48 0.43
N ILE A 25 -5.73 -0.12 1.03
CA ILE A 25 -5.68 0.43 2.39
C ILE A 25 -6.18 1.89 2.38
N GLU A 26 -5.75 2.68 1.39
CA GLU A 26 -6.15 4.08 1.22
C GLU A 26 -7.67 4.23 1.04
N GLY A 27 -8.28 3.31 0.28
CA GLY A 27 -9.72 3.10 0.28
C GLY A 27 -10.40 3.36 -1.06
N SER A 28 -11.71 3.64 -0.98
CA SER A 28 -12.61 3.66 -2.14
C SER A 28 -12.17 4.62 -3.23
N GLU A 29 -11.72 5.81 -2.85
CA GLU A 29 -11.32 6.85 -3.81
C GLU A 29 -10.07 6.44 -4.58
N ALA A 30 -9.02 5.96 -3.90
CA ALA A 30 -7.81 5.47 -4.54
C ALA A 30 -8.08 4.33 -5.52
N VAL A 31 -8.93 3.37 -5.15
CA VAL A 31 -9.29 2.24 -6.01
C VAL A 31 -10.11 2.69 -7.22
N LYS A 32 -11.08 3.59 -7.04
CA LYS A 32 -11.91 4.11 -8.14
C LYS A 32 -11.10 4.99 -9.10
N ASN A 33 -10.19 5.81 -8.59
CA ASN A 33 -9.32 6.68 -9.39
C ASN A 33 -8.29 5.87 -10.20
N ALA A 34 -7.88 4.70 -9.71
CA ALA A 34 -7.02 3.79 -10.47
C ALA A 34 -7.73 3.14 -11.70
N GLY A 35 -9.07 3.29 -11.80
CA GLY A 35 -9.86 2.95 -12.99
C GLY A 35 -9.62 1.52 -13.47
N ALA A 36 -9.21 1.39 -14.74
CA ALA A 36 -9.00 0.11 -15.43
C ALA A 36 -7.98 -0.83 -14.74
N ARG A 37 -7.16 -0.32 -13.81
CA ARG A 37 -6.26 -1.15 -13.01
C ARG A 37 -7.02 -2.13 -12.11
N TYR A 38 -8.16 -1.72 -11.56
CA TYR A 38 -8.94 -2.52 -10.61
C TYR A 38 -10.39 -2.77 -11.04
N LEU A 39 -10.98 -1.87 -11.83
CA LEU A 39 -12.35 -1.95 -12.29
C LEU A 39 -12.38 -2.22 -13.80
N PRO A 40 -13.12 -3.24 -14.27
CA PRO A 40 -13.18 -3.54 -15.69
C PRO A 40 -13.86 -2.42 -16.47
N VAL A 41 -13.41 -2.23 -17.71
CA VAL A 41 -14.10 -1.37 -18.70
C VAL A 41 -15.18 -2.22 -19.37
N LEU A 42 -16.45 -1.78 -19.32
CA LEU A 42 -17.62 -2.57 -19.72
C LEU A 42 -17.59 -2.96 -21.21
N ASN A 43 -17.23 -2.02 -22.09
CA ASN A 43 -17.07 -2.23 -23.53
C ASN A 43 -15.73 -1.64 -23.99
N PRO A 44 -14.61 -2.38 -23.92
CA PRO A 44 -13.29 -1.83 -24.19
C PRO A 44 -13.03 -1.49 -25.67
N THR A 45 -13.82 -2.05 -26.60
CA THR A 45 -13.72 -1.79 -28.03
C THR A 45 -14.46 -0.54 -28.48
N ASP A 46 -15.35 0.00 -27.65
CA ASP A 46 -16.16 1.18 -27.93
C ASP A 46 -15.50 2.42 -27.32
N ILE A 47 -15.02 3.33 -28.17
CA ILE A 47 -14.35 4.57 -27.76
C ILE A 47 -15.30 5.79 -27.81
N SER A 48 -16.60 5.58 -27.97
CA SER A 48 -17.59 6.66 -28.01
C SER A 48 -17.66 7.42 -26.67
N ALA A 49 -18.03 8.70 -26.76
CA ALA A 49 -18.27 9.53 -25.57
C ALA A 49 -19.35 8.95 -24.65
N GLU A 50 -20.35 8.27 -25.22
CA GLU A 50 -21.39 7.59 -24.45
C GLU A 50 -20.82 6.44 -23.62
N ASN A 51 -19.97 5.61 -24.21
CA ASN A 51 -19.32 4.51 -23.48
C ASN A 51 -18.38 5.03 -22.38
N ILE A 52 -17.66 6.13 -22.63
CA ILE A 52 -16.83 6.77 -21.60
C ILE A 52 -17.69 7.23 -20.42
N ALA A 53 -18.80 7.94 -20.67
CA ALA A 53 -19.72 8.39 -19.62
C ALA A 53 -20.34 7.21 -18.85
N ARG A 54 -20.66 6.12 -19.54
CA ARG A 54 -21.19 4.89 -18.92
C ARG A 54 -20.17 4.24 -17.99
N ASN A 55 -18.92 4.14 -18.41
CA ASN A 55 -17.83 3.61 -17.57
C ASN A 55 -17.57 4.49 -16.35
N GLN A 56 -17.60 5.82 -16.49
CA GLN A 56 -17.49 6.74 -15.35
C GLN A 56 -18.62 6.55 -14.35
N GLN A 57 -19.87 6.42 -14.81
CA GLN A 57 -21.01 6.15 -13.94
C GLN A 57 -20.90 4.77 -13.24
N TYR A 58 -20.39 3.76 -13.94
CA TYR A 58 -20.11 2.45 -13.37
C TYR A 58 -19.08 2.53 -12.23
N ILE A 59 -17.94 3.19 -12.46
CA ILE A 59 -16.89 3.38 -11.46
C ILE A 59 -17.42 4.15 -10.25
N PHE A 60 -18.17 5.22 -10.49
CA PHE A 60 -18.76 6.04 -9.42
C PHE A 60 -19.66 5.21 -8.49
N ARG A 61 -20.50 4.34 -9.07
CA ARG A 61 -21.46 3.50 -8.33
C ARG A 61 -20.84 2.21 -7.76
N ALA A 62 -19.60 1.88 -8.10
CA ALA A 62 -18.95 0.67 -7.60
C ALA A 62 -18.94 0.65 -6.05
N TYR A 63 -19.38 -0.47 -5.48
CA TYR A 63 -19.43 -0.66 -4.03
C TYR A 63 -18.03 -0.94 -3.48
N TRP A 64 -17.72 -0.35 -2.32
CA TRP A 64 -16.46 -0.55 -1.62
C TRP A 64 -16.71 -1.04 -0.20
N PHE A 65 -16.24 -2.25 0.12
CA PHE A 65 -16.43 -2.87 1.44
C PHE A 65 -15.46 -2.34 2.52
N GLY A 66 -14.23 -1.96 2.14
CA GLY A 66 -13.29 -1.26 3.03
C GLY A 66 -12.81 -1.99 4.28
N ALA A 67 -12.79 -3.33 4.30
CA ALA A 67 -12.34 -4.08 5.50
C ALA A 67 -10.83 -4.02 5.76
N THR A 68 -10.02 -3.85 4.71
CA THR A 68 -8.56 -3.96 4.74
C THR A 68 -7.87 -2.92 5.61
N SER A 69 -8.34 -1.67 5.58
CA SER A 69 -7.79 -0.59 6.41
C SER A 69 -7.97 -0.89 7.91
N ARG A 70 -9.18 -1.32 8.31
CA ARG A 70 -9.47 -1.71 9.70
C ARG A 70 -8.67 -2.93 10.14
N THR A 71 -8.45 -3.90 9.24
CA THR A 71 -7.59 -5.05 9.51
C THR A 71 -6.14 -4.62 9.74
N LEU A 72 -5.61 -3.69 8.94
CA LEU A 72 -4.27 -3.15 9.12
C LEU A 72 -4.12 -2.48 10.49
N GLU A 73 -5.06 -1.59 10.85
CA GLU A 73 -5.06 -0.91 12.14
C GLU A 73 -5.06 -1.92 13.31
N GLY A 74 -5.90 -2.96 13.23
CA GLY A 74 -5.94 -4.02 14.23
C GLY A 74 -4.63 -4.81 14.32
N MET A 75 -4.01 -5.15 13.18
CA MET A 75 -2.73 -5.85 13.13
C MET A 75 -1.58 -5.00 13.69
N ILE A 76 -1.56 -3.70 13.41
CA ILE A 76 -0.59 -2.76 14.00
C ILE A 76 -0.77 -2.74 15.51
N GLY A 77 -2.01 -2.61 15.99
CA GLY A 77 -2.31 -2.65 17.42
C GLY A 77 -1.82 -3.93 18.10
N ILE A 78 -1.99 -5.10 17.46
CA ILE A 78 -1.50 -6.38 17.98
C ILE A 78 0.03 -6.44 17.96
N ALA A 79 0.68 -6.02 16.87
CA ALA A 79 2.13 -6.11 16.71
C ALA A 79 2.89 -5.25 17.74
N PHE A 80 2.35 -4.09 18.08
CA PHE A 80 2.95 -3.14 19.01
C PHE A 80 2.28 -3.12 20.40
N ASN A 81 1.46 -4.13 20.72
CA ASN A 81 0.77 -4.20 22.01
C ASN A 81 1.74 -4.43 23.19
N LYS A 82 2.90 -5.02 22.93
CA LYS A 82 3.92 -5.28 23.93
C LYS A 82 5.15 -4.48 23.61
N GLU A 83 5.78 -3.92 24.64
CA GLU A 83 7.09 -3.33 24.49
C GLU A 83 8.08 -4.38 23.96
N PRO A 84 8.99 -3.99 23.06
CA PRO A 84 10.00 -4.89 22.54
C PRO A 84 10.91 -5.36 23.67
N GLN A 85 11.16 -6.67 23.72
CA GLN A 85 12.20 -7.20 24.59
C GLN A 85 13.56 -6.96 23.94
N ILE A 86 14.42 -6.20 24.63
CA ILE A 86 15.76 -5.88 24.15
C ILE A 86 16.75 -6.68 24.99
N GLU A 87 17.37 -7.68 24.36
CA GLU A 87 18.46 -8.45 24.94
C GLU A 87 19.75 -8.07 24.22
N ILE A 88 20.55 -7.21 24.86
CA ILE A 88 21.85 -6.79 24.35
C ILE A 88 22.93 -6.97 25.42
N PRO A 89 24.20 -7.24 25.04
CA PRO A 89 25.31 -7.25 25.98
C PRO A 89 25.48 -5.88 26.63
N SER A 90 25.89 -5.84 27.90
CA SER A 90 26.11 -4.57 28.64
C SER A 90 27.17 -3.66 28.00
N SER A 91 28.07 -4.20 27.17
CA SER A 91 28.99 -3.41 26.36
C SER A 91 28.31 -2.57 25.27
N MET A 92 27.03 -2.83 24.99
CA MET A 92 26.22 -2.18 23.95
C MET A 92 25.07 -1.36 24.53
N ASP A 93 25.04 -1.10 25.84
CA ASP A 93 23.98 -0.31 26.51
C ASP A 93 23.75 1.06 25.86
N ILE A 94 24.78 1.64 25.23
CA ILE A 94 24.68 2.90 24.49
C ILE A 94 23.64 2.85 23.35
N LEU A 95 23.40 1.67 22.76
CA LEU A 95 22.43 1.48 21.69
C LEU A 95 20.97 1.58 22.17
N LEU A 96 20.71 1.53 23.48
CA LEU A 96 19.38 1.75 24.04
C LEU A 96 18.96 3.21 23.98
N THR A 97 19.94 4.12 24.06
CA THR A 97 19.72 5.56 24.08
C THR A 97 20.05 6.22 22.74
N ASP A 98 21.00 5.67 22.01
CA ASP A 98 21.50 6.24 20.76
C ASP A 98 21.97 5.14 19.80
N VAL A 99 21.12 4.81 18.83
CA VAL A 99 21.37 3.72 17.86
C VAL A 99 22.06 4.20 16.58
N ASP A 100 21.91 5.49 16.24
CA ASP A 100 22.44 6.09 15.00
C ASP A 100 23.60 7.07 15.24
N GLY A 101 23.94 7.36 16.50
CA GLY A 101 25.04 8.22 16.90
C GLY A 101 24.71 9.71 16.82
N ALA A 102 23.43 10.08 16.70
CA ALA A 102 23.01 11.46 16.51
C ALA A 102 22.89 12.27 17.81
N GLY A 103 22.93 11.61 18.97
CA GLY A 103 22.89 12.23 20.30
C GLY A 103 21.50 12.46 20.86
#